data_AF-A0A392ST34-F1
#
_entry.id   AF-A0A392ST34-F1
#
_cell.length_a   1.000
_cell.length_b   1.000
_cell.length_c   1.000
_cell.angle_alpha   90.00
_cell.angle_beta   90.00
_cell.angle_gamma   90.00
#
_symmetry.space_group_name_H-M   'P 1'
#
loop_
_entity.id
_entity.type
_entity.pdbx_description
1 polymer ?
#
loop_
_entity_poly.entity_id
_entity_poly.type
_entity_poly.pdbx_seq_one_letter_code
_entity_poly.pdbx_strand_id
1 'polypeptide(L)'
;MAAKFAFFPPNPSSYKLIKDELTGLLLLTPFPHRENVEILKLPTRRGTEIVAVYVRHPMATSTLLYSHGNAADLGQMYELFI
;
A
#
# COMPACT_ATOMS: atom_id res chain seq x y z
N MET A 1 6.31 4.41 -25.18
CA MET A 1 4.91 4.10 -24.81
C MET A 1 4.90 2.71 -24.14
N ALA A 2 5.25 2.64 -22.84
CA ALA A 2 5.33 1.37 -22.08
C ALA A 2 4.18 1.24 -21.05
N ALA A 3 3.43 2.32 -20.81
CA ALA A 3 2.31 2.39 -19.88
C ALA A 3 1.02 1.69 -20.37
N LYS A 4 0.98 1.24 -21.62
CA LYS A 4 -0.23 0.64 -22.24
C LYS A 4 -0.24 -0.90 -22.24
N PHE A 5 0.87 -1.53 -21.86
CA PHE A 5 0.97 -2.98 -21.58
C PHE A 5 1.09 -3.23 -20.07
N ALA A 6 0.57 -2.30 -19.27
CA ALA A 6 0.44 -2.45 -17.83
C ALA A 6 -0.68 -3.44 -17.54
N PHE A 7 -0.40 -4.44 -16.72
CA PHE A 7 -1.39 -5.34 -16.13
C PHE A 7 -2.65 -4.58 -15.74
N PHE A 8 -3.82 -5.00 -16.19
CA PHE A 8 -5.07 -4.33 -15.84
C PHE A 8 -5.26 -4.46 -14.32
N PRO A 9 -5.15 -3.37 -13.53
CA PRO A 9 -5.43 -3.47 -12.12
C PRO A 9 -6.89 -3.89 -11.96
N PRO A 10 -7.21 -4.75 -10.97
CA PRO A 10 -8.57 -5.19 -10.74
C PRO A 10 -9.49 -3.97 -10.59
N ASN A 11 -10.67 -4.03 -11.21
CA ASN A 11 -11.71 -3.02 -11.09
C ASN A 11 -12.98 -3.67 -10.53
N PRO A 12 -13.37 -3.39 -9.27
CA PRO A 12 -12.72 -2.47 -8.32
C PRO A 12 -11.40 -3.02 -7.75
N SER A 13 -10.60 -2.13 -7.14
CA SER A 13 -9.37 -2.52 -6.44
C SER A 13 -9.65 -3.55 -5.35
N SER A 14 -8.67 -4.43 -5.07
CA SER A 14 -8.85 -5.47 -4.05
C SER A 14 -8.84 -4.91 -2.62
N TYR A 15 -8.42 -3.65 -2.47
CA TYR A 15 -8.37 -2.95 -1.20
C TYR A 15 -9.16 -1.64 -1.19
N LYS A 16 -9.55 -1.22 0.02
CA LYS A 16 -10.06 0.11 0.34
C LYS A 16 -9.27 0.69 1.50
N LEU A 17 -9.02 2.00 1.46
CA LEU A 17 -8.47 2.73 2.59
C LEU A 17 -9.59 3.22 3.49
N ILE A 18 -9.52 2.84 4.76
CA ILE A 18 -10.43 3.31 5.80
C ILE A 18 -9.60 3.98 6.88
N LYS A 19 -10.06 5.11 7.40
CA LYS A 19 -9.48 5.71 8.59
C LYS A 19 -10.27 5.22 9.79
N ASP A 20 -9.58 4.59 10.73
CA ASP A 20 -10.16 4.25 12.03
C ASP A 20 -10.38 5.54 12.83
N GLU A 21 -11.62 5.77 13.27
CA GLU A 21 -11.99 6.99 13.99
C GLU A 21 -11.47 7.02 15.44
N LEU A 22 -11.28 5.86 16.05
CA LEU A 22 -10.80 5.75 17.44
C LEU A 22 -9.29 5.91 17.51
N THR A 23 -8.57 5.21 16.62
CA THR A 23 -7.10 5.19 16.64
C THR A 23 -6.48 6.24 15.70
N GLY A 24 -7.26 6.76 14.75
CA GLY A 24 -6.77 7.67 13.70
C GLY A 24 -5.93 6.98 12.62
N LEU A 25 -5.70 5.67 12.73
CA LEU A 25 -4.86 4.90 11.81
C LEU A 25 -5.55 4.69 10.46
N LEU A 26 -4.73 4.59 9.41
CA LEU A 26 -5.20 4.11 8.12
C LEU A 26 -5.14 2.58 8.08
N LEU A 27 -6.22 1.98 7.62
CA LEU A 27 -6.41 0.54 7.50
C LEU A 27 -6.68 0.16 6.04
N LEU A 28 -6.28 -1.06 5.68
CA LEU A 28 -6.46 -1.64 4.35
C LEU A 28 -7.53 -2.73 4.41
N THR A 29 -8.78 -2.42 4.05
CA THR A 29 -9.88 -3.40 4.05
C THR A 29 -9.87 -4.21 2.75
N PRO A 30 -10.10 -5.55 2.77
CA PRO A 30 -10.61 -6.37 3.89
C PRO A 30 -9.56 -7.03 4.79
N PHE A 31 -8.31 -6.60 4.72
CA PHE A 31 -7.22 -7.26 5.42
C PHE A 31 -7.19 -6.92 6.91
N PRO A 32 -6.80 -7.87 7.78
CA PRO A 32 -6.66 -7.61 9.20
C PRO A 32 -5.51 -6.64 9.46
N HIS A 33 -5.69 -5.78 10.47
CA HIS A 33 -4.61 -4.95 10.98
C HIS A 33 -3.50 -5.81 11.60
N ARG A 34 -2.25 -5.41 11.38
CA ARG A 34 -1.06 -6.04 11.94
C ARG A 34 -0.24 -4.97 12.64
N GLU A 35 0.19 -5.23 13.89
CA GLU A 35 0.86 -4.21 14.74
C GLU A 35 2.15 -3.64 14.13
N ASN A 36 2.88 -4.47 13.38
CA ASN A 36 4.12 -4.10 12.73
C ASN A 36 3.91 -3.52 11.32
N VAL A 37 2.67 -3.31 10.89
CA VAL A 37 2.35 -2.83 9.54
C VAL A 37 1.58 -1.51 9.62
N GLU A 38 2.10 -0.50 8.96
CA GLU A 38 1.51 0.83 8.86
C GLU A 38 1.09 1.12 7.42
N ILE A 39 -0.12 1.65 7.24
CA ILE A 39 -0.61 2.12 5.94
C ILE A 39 -0.42 3.63 5.87
N LEU A 40 0.24 4.10 4.81
CA LEU A 40 0.63 5.50 4.65
C LEU A 40 0.01 6.09 3.38
N LYS A 41 -0.37 7.37 3.44
CA LYS A 41 -0.67 8.20 2.25
C LYS A 41 0.44 9.24 2.09
N LEU A 42 1.19 9.11 1.01
CA LEU A 42 2.36 9.94 0.73
C LEU A 42 1.99 10.97 -0.33
N PRO A 43 2.09 12.29 -0.03
CA PRO A 43 1.85 13.33 -1.02
C PRO A 43 3.01 13.38 -2.02
N THR A 44 2.70 13.51 -3.30
CA THR A 44 3.69 13.75 -4.35
C THR A 44 3.83 15.25 -4.61
N ARG A 45 4.97 15.65 -5.20
CA ARG A 45 5.19 17.04 -5.65
C ARG A 45 4.12 17.54 -6.64
N ARG A 46 3.40 16.63 -7.31
CA ARG A 46 2.34 16.95 -8.28
C ARG A 46 0.94 17.03 -7.64
N GLY A 47 0.83 16.94 -6.32
CA GLY A 47 -0.44 17.03 -5.60
C GLY A 47 -1.28 15.76 -5.63
N THR A 48 -0.75 14.64 -6.14
CA THR A 48 -1.39 13.32 -6.01
C THR A 48 -0.96 12.65 -4.72
N GLU A 49 -1.77 11.72 -4.22
CA GLU A 49 -1.40 10.88 -3.09
C GLU A 49 -1.10 9.45 -3.57
N ILE A 50 -0.07 8.84 -2.99
CA ILE A 50 0.28 7.43 -3.23
C ILE A 50 0.10 6.67 -1.92
N VAL A 51 -0.45 5.47 -2.00
CA VAL A 51 -0.61 4.57 -0.86
C VAL A 51 0.64 3.70 -0.73
N ALA A 52 1.16 3.57 0.48
CA ALA A 52 2.29 2.69 0.79
C ALA A 52 1.99 1.82 2.01
N VAL A 53 2.61 0.64 2.06
CA VAL A 53 2.62 -0.24 3.24
C VAL A 53 4.03 -0.22 3.81
N TYR A 54 4.16 0.13 5.08
CA TYR A 54 5.41 0.13 5.81
C TYR A 54 5.42 -1.00 6.83
N VAL A 55 6.31 -1.97 6.62
CA VAL A 55 6.47 -3.11 7.53
C VAL A 55 7.68 -2.86 8.41
N ARG A 56 7.44 -2.70 9.71
CA ARG A 56 8.48 -2.53 10.74
C ARG A 56 9.05 -3.88 11.14
N HIS A 57 10.37 -3.94 11.22
CA HIS A 57 11.10 -5.07 11.77
C HIS A 57 12.08 -4.54 12.84
N PRO A 58 11.97 -4.96 14.11
CA PRO A 58 12.74 -4.35 15.22
C PRO A 58 14.26 -4.37 15.05
N MET A 59 14.80 -5.35 14.33
CA MET A 59 16.24 -5.50 14.09
C MET A 59 16.71 -4.93 12.74
N ALA A 60 15.85 -4.25 11.98
CA ALA A 60 16.23 -3.72 10.68
C ALA A 60 17.23 -2.55 10.83
N THR A 61 18.37 -2.63 10.16
CA THR A 61 19.37 -1.55 10.08
C THR A 61 19.24 -0.71 8.81
N SER A 62 18.39 -1.15 7.88
CA SER A 62 18.19 -0.55 6.57
C SER A 62 16.72 -0.57 6.20
N THR A 63 16.28 0.40 5.39
CA THR A 63 14.92 0.44 4.84
C THR A 63 14.98 0.22 3.33
N LEU A 64 14.22 -0.74 2.82
CA LEU A 64 14.06 -0.98 1.39
C LEU A 64 12.79 -0.26 0.91
N LEU A 65 12.97 0.66 -0.04
CA LEU A 65 11.84 1.21 -0.78
C LEU A 65 11.62 0.37 -2.04
N TYR A 66 10.58 -0.45 -2.01
CA TYR A 66 10.13 -1.20 -3.18
C TYR A 66 8.96 -0.48 -3.84
N SER A 67 9.18 0.03 -5.04
CA SER A 67 8.12 0.49 -5.93
C SER A 67 7.97 -0.55 -7.03
N HIS A 68 6.79 -1.17 -7.12
CA HIS A 68 6.45 -1.95 -8.30
C HIS A 68 6.18 -1.03 -9.49
N GLY A 69 6.43 -1.53 -10.71
CA GLY A 69 5.99 -0.87 -11.94
C GLY A 69 4.52 -1.13 -12.23
N ASN A 70 3.94 -0.33 -13.13
CA ASN A 70 2.65 -0.50 -13.81
C ASN A 70 1.62 -1.47 -13.17
N ALA A 71 0.72 -0.90 -12.38
CA ALA A 71 -0.64 -1.39 -12.14
C ALA A 71 -0.82 -2.71 -11.33
N ALA A 72 0.14 -3.09 -10.49
CA ALA A 72 -0.15 -4.08 -9.45
C ALA A 72 -0.99 -3.48 -8.31
N ASP A 73 -1.95 -4.26 -7.83
CA ASP A 73 -2.84 -3.88 -6.75
C ASP A 73 -2.18 -4.11 -5.39
N LEU A 74 -2.18 -3.07 -4.55
CA LEU A 74 -1.52 -3.12 -3.24
C LEU A 74 -2.17 -4.13 -2.29
N GLY A 75 -3.47 -4.38 -2.41
CA GLY A 75 -4.16 -5.40 -1.63
C GLY A 75 -3.75 -6.81 -2.03
N GLN A 76 -3.59 -7.09 -3.32
CA GLN A 76 -3.05 -8.37 -3.78
C GLN A 76 -1.62 -8.60 -3.29
N MET A 77 -0.78 -7.56 -3.33
CA MET A 77 0.57 -7.63 -2.78
C MET A 77 0.56 -7.83 -1.26
N TYR A 78 -0.35 -7.18 -0.55
CA TYR A 78 -0.52 -7.33 0.89
C TYR A 78 -0.84 -8.79 1.23
N GLU A 79 -1.81 -9.39 0.54
CA GLU A 79 -2.19 -10.79 0.75
C GLU A 79 -1.05 -11.79 0.47
N LEU A 80 -0.26 -11.54 -0.58
CA LEU A 80 0.79 -12.46 -1.03
C LEU A 80 2.09 -12.36 -0.23
N PHE A 81 2.46 -11.16 0.23
CA PHE A 81 3.79 -10.89 0.77
C PHE A 81 3.81 -10.48 2.25
N ILE A 82 2.68 -10.10 2.81
CA ILE A 82 2.57 -9.57 4.18
C ILE A 82 1.63 -10.46 4.96
#